data_AF-A0A523VT66-F1
#
_entry.id   AF-A0A523VT66-F1
#
_cell.length_a   1.000
_cell.length_b   1.000
_cell.length_c   1.000
_cell.angle_alpha   90.00
_cell.angle_beta   90.00
_cell.angle_gamma   90.00
#
_symmetry.space_group_name_H-M   'P 1'
#
loop_
_entity.id
_entity.type
_entity.pdbx_description
1 polymer ?
#
loop_
_entity_poly.entity_id
_entity_poly.type
_entity_poly.pdbx_seq_one_letter_code
_entity_poly.pdbx_strand_id
1 'polypeptide(L)'
;MFIISKEAMEGVMSLKDKMADPQKKVECIADVENMIETKESLLARAEWGSCCGNICNLVPRIDNEIQMLRSILGLLREGSTQAASLLDDYVALVQEGYRPEPDHW
;
A
#
# COMPACT_ATOMS: atom_id res chain seq x y z
N MET A 1 -2.97 -0.90 -16.06
CA MET A 1 -3.25 -2.19 -15.39
C MET A 1 -1.95 -2.68 -14.85
N PHE A 2 -1.86 -2.81 -13.53
CA PHE A 2 -0.64 -3.23 -12.86
C PHE A 2 -0.91 -4.58 -12.22
N ILE A 3 -0.01 -5.53 -12.43
CA ILE A 3 -0.05 -6.80 -11.73
C ILE A 3 0.52 -6.50 -10.34
N ILE A 4 -0.36 -6.29 -9.38
CA ILE A 4 0.03 -6.30 -7.97
C ILE A 4 0.17 -7.77 -7.58
N SER A 5 1.30 -8.16 -6.97
CA SER A 5 1.50 -9.56 -6.59
C SER A 5 0.45 -9.96 -5.55
N LYS A 6 0.08 -11.24 -5.55
CA LYS A 6 -0.84 -11.80 -4.56
C LYS A 6 -0.34 -11.55 -3.13
N GLU A 7 0.98 -11.58 -2.91
CA GLU A 7 1.56 -11.30 -1.59
C GLU A 7 1.33 -9.86 -1.13
N ALA A 8 1.35 -8.89 -2.05
CA ALA A 8 1.05 -7.50 -1.70
C ALA A 8 -0.41 -7.34 -1.27
N MET A 9 -1.35 -8.04 -1.92
CA MET A 9 -2.75 -8.05 -1.49
C MET A 9 -2.96 -8.75 -0.15
N GLU A 10 -2.29 -9.88 0.08
CA GLU A 10 -2.32 -10.60 1.35
C GLU A 10 -1.75 -9.74 2.50
N GLY A 11 -0.68 -8.97 2.23
CA GLY A 11 -0.12 -8.01 3.18
C GLY A 11 -1.11 -6.92 3.58
N VAL A 12 -1.81 -6.33 2.61
CA VAL A 12 -2.82 -5.30 2.87
C VAL A 12 -4.04 -5.85 3.62
N MET A 13 -4.49 -7.06 3.30
CA MET A 13 -5.57 -7.72 4.04
C MET A 13 -5.15 -8.06 5.48
N SER A 14 -3.93 -8.58 5.66
CA SER A 14 -3.36 -8.86 6.99
C SER A 14 -3.29 -7.59 7.83
N LEU A 15 -2.90 -6.47 7.24
CA LEU A 15 -2.88 -5.17 7.92
C LEU A 15 -4.27 -4.75 8.41
N LYS A 16 -5.31 -4.98 7.60
CA LYS A 16 -6.70 -4.71 7.98
C LYS A 16 -7.14 -5.55 9.18
N ASP A 17 -6.80 -6.84 9.19
CA ASP A 17 -7.12 -7.71 10.32
C ASP A 17 -6.37 -7.30 11.60
N LYS A 18 -5.11 -6.85 11.47
CA LYS A 18 -4.31 -6.36 12.60
C LYS A 18 -4.80 -5.03 13.15
N MET A 19 -5.31 -4.12 12.30
CA MET A 19 -5.93 -2.87 12.74
C MET A 19 -7.18 -3.07 13.59
N ALA A 20 -7.92 -4.15 13.34
CA ALA A 20 -9.11 -4.49 14.13
C ALA A 20 -8.76 -5.01 15.54
N ASP A 21 -7.49 -5.34 15.80
CA ASP A 21 -7.00 -5.85 17.08
C ASP A 21 -6.15 -4.78 17.81
N PRO A 22 -6.65 -4.19 18.91
CA PRO A 22 -5.90 -3.22 19.70
C PRO A 22 -4.57 -3.74 20.24
N GLN A 23 -4.42 -5.05 20.45
CA GLN A 23 -3.18 -5.67 20.94
C GLN A 23 -2.08 -5.70 19.87
N LYS A 24 -2.47 -5.60 18.59
CA LYS A 24 -1.54 -5.62 17.45
C LYS A 24 -1.20 -4.22 16.93
N LYS A 25 -1.57 -3.16 17.65
CA LYS A 25 -1.29 -1.78 17.25
C LYS A 25 0.18 -1.53 16.91
N VAL A 26 1.10 -2.06 17.71
CA VAL A 26 2.56 -1.91 17.49
C VAL A 26 3.01 -2.65 16.22
N GLU A 27 2.50 -3.86 16.02
CA GLU A 27 2.76 -4.65 14.82
C GLU A 27 2.20 -3.97 13.57
N CYS A 28 0.98 -3.43 13.66
CA CYS A 28 0.33 -2.69 12.59
C CYS A 28 1.11 -1.43 12.20
N ILE A 29 1.69 -0.71 13.17
CA ILE A 29 2.55 0.45 12.91
C ILE A 29 3.81 0.01 12.15
N ALA A 30 4.47 -1.06 12.61
CA ALA A 30 5.68 -1.59 11.97
C ALA A 30 5.40 -2.08 10.54
N ASP A 31 4.26 -2.72 10.30
CA ASP A 31 3.84 -3.16 8.97
C ASP A 31 3.63 -1.98 8.01
N VAL A 32 2.96 -0.90 8.47
CA VAL A 32 2.77 0.31 7.65
C VAL A 32 4.10 0.99 7.36
N GLU A 33 5.01 1.06 8.32
CA GLU A 33 6.37 1.60 8.12
C GLU A 33 7.15 0.80 7.07
N ASN A 34 7.12 -0.53 7.15
CA ASN A 34 7.76 -1.40 6.18
C ASN A 34 7.14 -1.28 4.77
N MET A 35 5.82 -1.09 4.68
CA MET A 35 5.15 -0.82 3.41
C MET A 35 5.59 0.51 2.81
N ILE A 36 5.74 1.57 3.61
CA ILE A 36 6.24 2.87 3.16
C ILE A 36 7.67 2.71 2.62
N GLU A 37 8.57 2.08 3.36
CA GLU A 37 9.97 1.86 2.94
C GLU A 37 10.06 1.08 1.61
N THR A 38 9.22 0.05 1.47
CA THR A 38 9.13 -0.74 0.23
C THR A 38 8.65 0.13 -0.94
N LYS A 39 7.63 0.97 -0.73
CA LYS A 39 7.07 1.84 -1.78
C LYS A 39 8.03 2.97 -2.15
N GLU A 40 8.73 3.57 -1.20
CA GLU A 40 9.78 4.56 -1.46
C GLU A 40 10.92 3.96 -2.29
N SER A 41 11.34 2.74 -1.97
CA SER A 41 12.32 1.99 -2.77
C SER A 41 11.83 1.73 -4.20
N LEU A 42 10.53 1.45 -4.39
CA LEU A 42 9.92 1.29 -5.71
C LEU A 42 9.83 2.62 -6.47
N LEU A 43 9.49 3.71 -5.78
CA LEU A 43 9.45 5.06 -6.36
C LEU A 43 10.83 5.45 -6.90
N ALA A 44 11.89 5.30 -6.08
CA ALA A 44 13.26 5.59 -6.50
C ALA A 44 13.66 4.80 -7.76
N ARG A 45 13.30 3.51 -7.84
CA ARG A 45 13.54 2.70 -9.04
C ARG A 45 12.73 3.17 -10.25
N ALA A 46 11.48 3.58 -10.05
CA ALA A 46 10.60 4.06 -11.10
C ALA A 46 11.08 5.41 -11.67
N GLU A 47 11.60 6.30 -10.82
CA GLU A 47 12.18 7.60 -11.20
C GLU A 47 13.49 7.46 -12.00
N TRP A 48 14.25 6.38 -11.75
CA TRP A 48 15.51 6.10 -12.46
C TRP A 48 15.31 5.47 -13.86
N GLY A 49 14.08 5.09 -14.21
CA GLY A 49 13.74 4.51 -15.52
C GLY A 49 13.57 5.57 -16.61
N SER A 50 14.14 5.34 -17.81
CA SER A 50 13.81 6.15 -19.00
C SER A 50 12.31 6.04 -19.30
N CYS A 51 11.61 7.18 -19.28
CA CYS A 51 10.15 7.29 -19.29
C CYS A 51 9.49 6.97 -20.66
N CYS A 52 9.89 5.90 -21.31
CA CYS A 52 9.30 5.42 -22.55
C CYS A 52 8.21 4.37 -22.25
N GLY A 53 6.96 4.80 -22.03
CA GLY A 53 5.78 3.91 -21.97
C GLY A 53 4.90 4.07 -20.72
N ASN A 54 4.10 3.04 -20.42
CA ASN A 54 3.14 2.99 -19.29
C ASN A 54 3.77 3.17 -17.88
N ILE A 55 5.10 3.25 -17.80
CA ILE A 55 5.89 3.46 -16.59
C ILE A 55 5.73 4.88 -16.04
N CYS A 56 5.46 5.90 -16.88
CA CYS A 56 5.29 7.27 -16.38
C CYS A 56 4.05 7.45 -15.48
N ASN A 57 3.07 6.53 -15.56
CA ASN A 57 1.92 6.50 -14.66
C ASN A 57 2.22 5.78 -13.33
N LEU A 58 3.41 5.18 -13.15
CA LEU A 58 3.80 4.51 -11.90
C LEU A 58 4.21 5.49 -10.83
N VAL A 59 5.04 6.47 -11.16
CA VAL A 59 5.54 7.48 -10.22
C VAL A 59 4.40 8.20 -9.47
N PRO A 60 3.43 8.85 -10.15
CA PRO A 60 2.34 9.53 -9.44
C PRO A 60 1.43 8.56 -8.67
N ARG A 61 1.34 7.30 -9.10
CA ARG A 61 0.55 6.28 -8.39
C ARG A 61 1.25 5.83 -7.10
N ILE A 62 2.53 5.50 -7.17
CA ILE A 62 3.32 5.07 -6.02
C ILE A 62 3.41 6.22 -5.00
N ASP A 63 3.56 7.46 -5.46
CA ASP A 63 3.57 8.63 -4.59
C ASP A 63 2.23 8.81 -3.84
N ASN A 64 1.10 8.64 -4.52
CA ASN A 64 -0.23 8.64 -3.87
C ASN A 64 -0.34 7.54 -2.80
N GLU A 65 0.07 6.31 -3.12
CA GLU A 65 0.06 5.21 -2.15
C GLU A 65 0.94 5.50 -0.92
N ILE A 66 2.12 6.12 -1.10
CA ILE A 66 2.98 6.55 0.03
C ILE A 66 2.28 7.60 0.88
N GLN A 67 1.63 8.59 0.26
CA GLN A 67 0.91 9.63 0.99
C GLN A 67 -0.23 9.05 1.83
N MET A 68 -1.04 8.14 1.27
CA MET A 68 -2.09 7.44 2.02
C MET A 68 -1.54 6.65 3.21
N LEU A 69 -0.46 5.88 3.01
CA LEU A 69 0.16 5.10 4.08
C LEU A 69 0.73 5.99 5.19
N ARG A 70 1.33 7.13 4.87
CA ARG A 70 1.81 8.11 5.87
C ARG A 70 0.65 8.71 6.67
N SER A 71 -0.48 9.02 6.02
CA SER A 71 -1.69 9.48 6.70
C SER A 71 -2.25 8.40 7.63
N ILE A 72 -2.29 7.14 7.19
CA ILE A 72 -2.68 6.00 8.03
C ILE A 72 -1.77 5.87 9.25
N LEU A 73 -0.44 5.95 9.05
CA LEU A 73 0.55 5.88 10.12
C LEU A 73 0.35 6.99 11.16
N GLY A 74 0.08 8.22 10.72
CA GLY A 74 -0.23 9.35 11.60
C GLY A 74 -1.46 9.06 12.48
N LEU A 75 -2.55 8.64 11.85
CA LEU A 75 -3.80 8.32 12.54
C LEU A 75 -3.65 7.13 13.51
N LEU A 76 -2.88 6.10 13.14
CA LEU A 76 -2.56 4.97 14.01
C LEU A 76 -1.81 5.43 15.27
N ARG A 77 -0.79 6.29 15.12
CA ARG A 77 -0.03 6.81 16.25
C ARG A 77 -0.91 7.65 17.18
N GLU A 78 -1.81 8.45 16.62
CA GLU A 78 -2.82 9.22 17.36
C GLU A 78 -3.91 8.36 18.00
N GLY A 79 -4.06 7.10 17.58
CA GLY A 79 -5.12 6.21 18.05
C GLY A 79 -6.51 6.56 17.51
N SER A 80 -6.55 7.26 16.36
CA SER A 80 -7.79 7.66 15.70
C SER A 80 -8.46 6.46 15.02
N THR A 81 -9.77 6.33 15.18
CA THR A 81 -10.58 5.33 14.47
C THR A 81 -10.64 5.58 12.96
N GLN A 82 -10.27 6.79 12.51
CA GLN A 82 -10.19 7.15 11.10
C GLN A 82 -9.07 6.40 10.36
N ALA A 83 -8.10 5.82 11.09
CA ALA A 83 -7.07 4.98 10.48
C ALA A 83 -7.67 3.78 9.75
N ALA A 84 -8.73 3.18 10.31
CA ALA A 84 -9.40 2.02 9.71
C ALA A 84 -10.15 2.39 8.43
N SER A 85 -10.86 3.52 8.42
CA SER A 85 -11.57 3.99 7.22
C SER A 85 -10.59 4.34 6.09
N LEU A 86 -9.47 4.98 6.42
CA LEU A 86 -8.47 5.33 5.42
C LEU A 86 -7.72 4.09 4.88
N LEU A 87 -7.57 3.05 5.71
CA LEU A 87 -7.06 1.76 5.25
C LEU A 87 -8.03 1.08 4.28
N ASP A 88 -9.34 1.16 4.51
CA ASP A 88 -10.33 0.64 3.55
C ASP A 88 -10.25 1.37 2.21
N ASP A 89 -10.05 2.70 2.22
CA ASP A 89 -9.81 3.47 0.99
C ASP A 89 -8.52 3.02 0.29
N TYR A 90 -7.46 2.75 1.05
CA TYR A 90 -6.20 2.23 0.51
C TYR A 90 -6.38 0.84 -0.11
N VAL A 91 -7.13 -0.06 0.56
CA VAL A 91 -7.45 -1.40 0.03
C VAL A 91 -8.21 -1.27 -1.29
N ALA A 92 -9.21 -0.38 -1.37
CA ALA A 92 -9.97 -0.17 -2.59
C ALA A 92 -9.08 0.35 -3.73
N LEU A 93 -8.17 1.29 -3.46
CA LEU A 93 -7.20 1.81 -4.43
C LEU A 93 -6.27 0.71 -4.97
N VAL A 94 -5.77 -0.16 -4.08
CA VAL A 94 -4.91 -1.29 -4.46
C VAL A 94 -5.71 -2.29 -5.31
N GLN A 95 -6.95 -2.60 -4.91
CA GLN A 95 -7.85 -3.51 -5.63
C GLN A 95 -8.23 -3.00 -7.02
N GLU A 96 -8.52 -1.71 -7.19
CA GLU A 96 -8.80 -1.12 -8.50
C GLU A 96 -7.58 -1.22 -9.44
N GLY A 97 -6.38 -1.28 -8.86
CA GLY A 97 -5.14 -1.54 -9.59
C GLY A 97 -5.00 -2.94 -10.16
N TYR A 98 -5.67 -3.91 -9.54
CA TYR A 98 -5.47 -5.34 -9.74
C TYR A 98 -6.27 -5.84 -10.94
N ARG A 99 -5.55 -6.40 -11.92
CA ARG A 99 -6.08 -7.55 -12.64
C ARG A 99 -5.27 -8.76 -12.16
N PRO A 100 -5.92 -9.86 -11.73
CA PRO A 100 -5.21 -11.09 -11.48
C PRO A 100 -4.37 -11.43 -12.71
N GLU A 101 -3.11 -11.82 -12.50
CA GLU A 101 -2.42 -12.56 -13.53
C GLU A 101 -3.33 -13.73 -13.92
N PRO A 102 -3.60 -13.95 -15.22
CA PRO A 102 -4.29 -15.16 -15.62
C PRO A 102 -3.49 -16.34 -15.06
N ASP A 103 -4.17 -17.27 -14.38
CA ASP A 103 -3.57 -18.53 -13.99
C ASP A 103 -3.02 -19.20 -15.27
N HIS A 104 -1.72 -19.07 -15.50
CA HIS A 104 -1.02 -19.78 -16.55
C HIS A 104 -0.83 -21.20 -16.03
N TRP A 105 -1.75 -22.08 -16.42
CA TRP A 105 -1.67 -23.53 -16.26
C TRP A 105 -0.70 -24.16 -17.27
#